data_AF-A0A7Y8L7D5-F1
#
_entry.id   AF-A0A7Y8L7D5-F1
#
_cell.length_a   1.000
_cell.length_b   1.000
_cell.length_c   1.000
_cell.angle_alpha   90.00
_cell.angle_beta   90.00
_cell.angle_gamma   90.00
#
_symmetry.space_group_name_H-M   'P 1'
#
loop_
_entity.id
_entity.type
_entity.pdbx_description
1 polymer ?
#
loop_
_entity_poly.entity_id
_entity_poly.type
_entity_poly.pdbx_seq_one_letter_code
_entity_poly.pdbx_strand_id
1 'polypeptide(L)' 'MVVYEFYRRIPGGEDRLIGVLPERRKEKERITHQSIMNWAKLLVPEQIFSDKVYFIRIENR' A
#
# COMPACT_ATOMS: atom_id res chain seq x y z
N MET A 1 -7.41 14.16 5.09
CA MET A 1 -7.46 13.33 3.85
C MET A 1 -6.70 12.05 4.11
N VAL A 2 -7.23 10.88 3.73
CA VAL A 2 -6.55 9.59 3.94
C VAL A 2 -5.76 9.21 2.69
N VAL A 3 -4.52 8.78 2.89
CA VAL A 3 -3.62 8.31 1.83
C VAL A 3 -2.98 7.01 2.29
N TYR A 4 -2.87 6.03 1.40
CA TYR A 4 -2.13 4.80 1.64
C TYR A 4 -0.81 4.85 0.88
N GLU A 5 0.29 4.80 1.60
CA GLU A 5 1.62 4.68 1.01
C GLU A 5 2.05 3.22 1.04
N PHE A 6 2.52 2.71 -0.09
CA PHE A 6 2.97 1.33 -0.24
C PHE A 6 4.49 1.28 -0.23
N TYR A 7 5.02 0.36 0.55
CA TYR A 7 6.45 0.18 0.74
C TYR A 7 6.86 -1.25 0.42
N ARG A 8 8.06 -1.38 -0.14
CA ARG A 8 8.76 -2.65 -0.28
C ARG A 8 9.92 -2.72 0.70
N ARG A 9 9.91 -3.74 1.54
CA ARG A 9 11.01 -4.10 2.41
C ARG A 9 12.19 -4.66 1.63
N ILE A 10 13.35 -4.03 1.83
CA ILE A 10 14.62 -4.48 1.25
C ILE A 10 15.47 -5.11 2.37
N PRO A 11 15.82 -6.40 2.28
CA PRO A 11 16.69 -7.03 3.28
C PRO A 11 18.02 -6.28 3.40
N GLY A 12 18.37 -5.83 4.61
CA GLY A 12 19.61 -5.12 4.89
C GLY A 12 19.68 -3.66 4.41
N GLY A 13 18.55 -3.06 4.01
CA GLY A 13 18.50 -1.67 3.57
C GLY A 13 17.21 -0.98 4.00
N GLU A 14 17.03 0.26 3.50
CA GLU A 14 15.84 1.05 3.77
C GLU A 14 14.63 0.55 2.96
N ASP A 15 13.46 0.67 3.58
CA ASP A 15 12.18 0.38 2.93
C ASP A 15 11.94 1.39 1.81
N ARG A 16 11.58 0.90 0.61
CA ARG A 16 11.38 1.74 -0.58
C ARG A 16 9.91 2.03 -0.81
N LEU A 17 9.54 3.30 -0.95
CA LEU A 17 8.23 3.70 -1.43
C LEU A 17 8.03 3.20 -2.88
N ILE A 18 6.95 2.46 -3.11
CA ILE A 18 6.60 1.89 -4.43
C ILE A 18 5.30 2.46 -5.01
N GLY A 19 4.50 3.17 -4.21
CA GLY A 19 3.33 3.86 -4.73
C GLY A 19 2.48 4.50 -3.64
N VAL A 20 1.52 5.30 -4.08
CA VAL A 20 0.62 6.06 -3.22
C VAL A 20 -0.81 5.92 -3.76
N LEU A 21 -1.75 5.54 -2.89
CA LEU A 21 -3.18 5.48 -3.17
C LEU A 21 -3.90 6.54 -2.33
N PRO A 22 -4.26 7.69 -2.93
CA PRO A 22 -5.17 8.64 -2.31
C PRO A 22 -6.55 7.99 -2.13
N GLU A 23 -7.08 7.96 -0.92
CA GLU A 23 -8.40 7.38 -0.68
C GLU A 23 -9.50 8.34 -1.15
N ARG A 24 -10.37 7.85 -2.04
CA ARG A 24 -11.47 8.61 -2.65
C ARG A 24 -12.83 7.94 -2.47
N ARG A 25 -12.87 6.71 -1.96
CA ARG A 25 -14.11 5.97 -1.71
C ARG A 25 -14.84 6.60 -0.53
N LYS A 26 -16.15 6.81 -0.71
CA LYS A 26 -17.04 7.34 0.34
C LYS A 26 -17.49 6.25 1.32
N GLU A 27 -17.68 5.02 0.81
CA GLU A 27 -18.08 3.85 1.59
C GLU A 27 -16.88 3.26 2.33
N LYS A 28 -16.87 3.39 3.66
CA LYS A 28 -15.75 2.94 4.51
C LYS A 28 -15.64 1.42 4.53
N GLU A 29 -16.76 0.73 4.36
CA GLU A 29 -16.89 -0.73 4.33
C GLU A 29 -16.11 -1.35 3.17
N ARG A 30 -15.94 -0.60 2.07
CA ARG A 30 -15.16 -1.03 0.89
C ARG A 30 -13.66 -0.84 1.06
N ILE A 31 -13.22 -0.17 2.12
CA ILE A 31 -11.82 0.11 2.42
C ILE A 31 -11.31 -1.00 3.34
N THR A 32 -11.07 -2.17 2.75
CA THR A 32 -10.51 -3.32 3.47
C THR A 32 -9.02 -3.44 3.21
N HIS A 33 -8.30 -4.08 4.13
CA HIS A 33 -6.90 -4.46 3.93
C HIS A 33 -6.71 -5.18 2.59
N GLN A 34 -7.59 -6.12 2.26
CA GLN A 34 -7.55 -6.85 0.99
C GLN A 34 -7.70 -5.92 -0.22
N SER A 35 -8.61 -4.95 -0.16
CA SER A 35 -8.79 -3.98 -1.27
C SER A 35 -7.55 -3.12 -1.50
N ILE A 36 -6.88 -2.71 -0.42
CA ILE A 36 -5.66 -1.90 -0.46
C ILE A 36 -4.49 -2.75 -0.97
N MET A 37 -4.35 -3.99 -0.49
CA MET A 37 -3.31 -4.91 -0.95
C MET A 37 -3.50 -5.36 -2.40
N ASN A 38 -4.74 -5.47 -2.89
CA ASN A 38 -5.01 -5.73 -4.30
C ASN A 38 -4.49 -4.61 -5.21
N TRP A 39 -4.51 -3.35 -4.75
CA TRP A 39 -3.86 -2.26 -5.47
C TRP A 39 -2.34 -2.43 -5.53
N ALA A 40 -1.72 -2.83 -4.42
CA ALA A 40 -0.29 -3.06 -4.37
C ALA A 40 0.20 -4.17 -5.32
N LYS A 41 -0.63 -5.18 -5.60
CA LYS A 41 -0.35 -6.21 -6.62
C LYS A 41 -0.18 -5.65 -8.03
N LEU A 42 -0.76 -4.48 -8.32
CA LEU A 42 -0.61 -3.81 -9.62
C LEU A 42 0.69 -3.01 -9.73
N LEU A 43 1.35 -2.72 -8.60
CA LEU A 43 2.54 -1.87 -8.55
C LEU A 43 3.84 -2.68 -8.72
N VAL A 44 3.83 -3.96 -8.38
CA VAL A 44 5.02 -4.83 -8.43
C VAL A 44 4.69 -6.21 -8.99
N PRO A 45 5.66 -6.90 -9.61
CA PRO A 45 5.51 -8.29 -9.99
C PRO A 45 5.16 -9.20 -8.80
N GLU A 46 4.42 -10.28 -9.04
CA GLU A 46 3.94 -11.21 -8.01
C GLU A 46 5.08 -11.79 -7.15
N GLN A 47 6.23 -12.11 -7.76
CA GLN A 47 7.42 -12.60 -7.06
C GLN A 47 8.02 -11.58 -6.07
N ILE A 48 7.71 -10.29 -6.23
CA ILE A 48 8.14 -9.23 -5.32
C ILE A 48 7.09 -8.99 -4.22
N PHE A 49 5.82 -9.24 -4.54
CA PHE A 49 4.70 -9.00 -3.67
C PHE A 49 4.71 -9.87 -2.41
N SER A 50 5.14 -11.14 -2.53
CA SER A 50 4.76 -12.21 -1.59
C SER A 50 5.01 -11.94 -0.12
N ASP A 51 6.08 -11.22 0.29
CA ASP A 51 6.38 -11.04 1.73
C ASP A 51 7.04 -9.70 2.08
N LYS A 52 7.18 -8.83 1.08
CA LYS A 52 7.98 -7.61 1.21
C LYS A 52 7.15 -6.35 1.05
N VAL A 53 5.88 -6.47 0.67
CA VAL A 53 5.03 -5.31 0.45
C VAL A 53 4.10 -5.10 1.63
N TYR A 54 4.09 -3.87 2.15
CA TYR A 54 3.15 -3.42 3.16
C TYR A 54 2.67 -2.01 2.82
N PHE A 55 1.67 -1.53 3.54
CA PHE A 55 1.23 -0.14 3.42
C PHE A 55 1.10 0.52 4.78
N ILE A 56 1.20 1.84 4.79
CA ILE A 56 0.86 2.68 5.94
C ILE A 56 -0.29 3.61 5.56
N ARG A 57 -1.11 3.97 6.56
CA ARG A 57 -2.19 4.94 6.41
C ARG A 57 -1.69 6.28 6.93
N ILE A 58 -1.69 7.28 6.06
CA ILE A 58 -1.40 8.67 6.40
C ILE A 58 -2.71 9.44 6.45
N GLU A 59 -2.92 10.16 7.55
CA GLU A 59 -4.01 11.10 7.71
C GLU A 59 -3.43 12.51 7.81
N ASN A 60 -3.68 13.35 6.81
CA ASN A 60 -3.37 14.77 6.96
C ASN A 60 -4.34 15.35 8.00
N ARG A 61 -3.78 15.80 9.14
CA ARG A 61 -4.43 16.64 10.15
C ARG A 61 -4.72 18.02 9.60
#